data_AF-A0A535SX54-F1
#
_entry.id   AF-A0A535SX54-F1
#
_cell.length_a   1.000
_cell.length_b   1.000
_cell.length_c   1.000
_cell.angle_alpha   90.00
_cell.angle_beta   90.00
_cell.angle_gamma   90.00
#
_symmetry.space_group_name_H-M   'P 1'
#
loop_
_entity.id
_entity.type
_entity.pdbx_description
1 polymer ?
#
loop_
_entity_poly.entity_id
_entity_poly.type
_entity_poly.pdbx_seq_one_letter_code
_entity_poly.pdbx_strand_id
1 'polypeptide(L)'
;MATQRGASVGLSPDDLEEAWFRDAALLHVPGYSLFVEPIASAARAAIRVVREAGGMVAVDLSSTAGLRAFGPARMAYVLARMKPEVLFATEAEAATLAVPLDSLAQVPVLKLGAAGSMVYGHKLAAPEVKMVDPTGAGDAFAATFCIAWLH
;
A
#
# COMPACT_ATOMS: atom_id res chain seq x y z
N MET A 1 4.88 15.41 -7.84
CA MET A 1 6.16 15.37 -7.11
C MET A 1 7.26 14.91 -8.06
N ALA A 2 8.37 15.65 -8.14
CA ALA A 2 9.58 15.17 -8.78
C ALA A 2 10.47 14.57 -7.69
N THR A 3 10.81 13.28 -7.78
CA THR A 3 11.56 12.57 -6.74
C THR A 3 12.84 12.02 -7.33
N GLN A 4 13.99 12.41 -6.76
CA GLN A 4 15.25 11.71 -6.99
C GLN A 4 15.36 10.58 -5.96
N ARG A 5 15.33 9.32 -6.42
CA ARG A 5 15.21 8.17 -5.52
C ARG A 5 16.50 7.84 -4.78
N GLY A 6 17.67 8.09 -5.38
CA GLY A 6 18.98 7.95 -4.73
C GLY A 6 19.13 6.64 -3.95
N ALA A 7 19.62 6.73 -2.70
CA ALA A 7 19.80 5.58 -1.81
C ALA A 7 18.49 4.89 -1.38
N SER A 8 17.32 5.52 -1.60
CA SER A 8 16.02 5.02 -1.12
C SER A 8 15.56 3.72 -1.81
N VAL A 9 16.22 3.31 -2.89
CA VAL A 9 15.96 2.02 -3.56
C VAL A 9 16.99 0.95 -3.22
N GLY A 10 18.04 1.30 -2.47
CA GLY A 10 19.17 0.43 -2.18
C GLY A 10 18.92 -0.57 -1.06
N LEU A 11 17.82 -0.45 -0.31
CA LEU A 11 17.46 -1.39 0.75
C LEU A 11 17.35 -2.81 0.18
N SER A 12 18.11 -3.73 0.74
CA SER A 12 18.17 -5.13 0.34
C SER A 12 17.69 -6.04 1.47
N PRO A 13 17.41 -7.33 1.19
CA PRO A 13 17.08 -8.29 2.24
C PRO A 13 18.15 -8.41 3.33
N ASP A 14 19.44 -8.21 2.99
CA ASP A 14 20.56 -8.37 3.92
C ASP A 14 20.63 -7.22 4.94
N ASP A 15 19.95 -6.11 4.67
CA ASP A 15 19.82 -4.97 5.58
C ASP A 15 18.70 -5.16 6.62
N LEU A 16 17.93 -6.25 6.54
CA LEU A 16 16.77 -6.51 7.39
C LEU A 16 17.10 -7.46 8.53
N GLU A 17 16.76 -7.07 9.76
CA GLU A 17 16.73 -8.00 10.89
C GLU A 17 15.33 -8.57 11.08
N GLU A 18 15.19 -9.90 11.09
CA GLU A 18 13.88 -10.55 11.26
C GLU A 18 13.15 -10.09 12.55
N ALA A 19 13.91 -9.78 13.60
CA ALA A 19 13.39 -9.31 14.88
C ALA A 19 12.54 -8.03 14.77
N TRP A 20 12.75 -7.20 13.74
CA TRP A 20 11.93 -6.00 13.52
C TRP A 20 10.48 -6.32 13.15
N PHE A 21 10.23 -7.55 12.69
CA PHE A 21 8.97 -7.93 12.06
C PHE A 21 8.19 -9.01 12.81
N ARG A 22 8.84 -9.79 13.69
CA ARG A 22 8.20 -10.97 14.32
C ARG A 22 6.97 -10.61 15.17
N ASP A 23 6.98 -9.47 15.85
CA ASP A 23 5.86 -9.05 16.71
C ASP A 23 4.89 -8.09 16.00
N ALA A 24 5.08 -7.86 14.69
CA ALA A 24 4.25 -6.95 13.93
C ALA A 24 2.90 -7.61 13.58
N ALA A 25 1.81 -7.08 14.13
CA ALA A 25 0.46 -7.51 13.78
C ALA A 25 0.08 -7.17 12.32
N LEU A 26 0.65 -6.09 11.78
CA LEU A 26 0.41 -5.61 10.41
C LEU A 26 1.64 -4.91 9.86
N LEU A 27 2.03 -5.25 8.64
CA LEU A 27 3.04 -4.53 7.86
C LEU A 27 2.38 -3.72 6.75
N HIS A 28 2.54 -2.40 6.79
CA HIS A 28 2.13 -1.52 5.70
C HIS A 28 3.24 -1.37 4.67
N VAL A 29 2.96 -1.71 3.41
CA VAL A 29 3.91 -1.70 2.30
C VAL A 29 3.46 -0.70 1.24
N PRO A 30 4.18 0.43 1.06
CA PRO A 30 3.90 1.33 -0.03
C PRO A 30 4.35 0.73 -1.36
N GLY A 31 3.53 0.89 -2.41
CA GLY A 31 3.65 0.16 -3.67
C GLY A 31 4.97 0.41 -4.39
N TYR A 32 5.57 1.58 -4.22
CA TYR A 32 6.88 1.88 -4.80
C TYR A 32 8.00 0.98 -4.29
N SER A 33 7.84 0.35 -3.12
CA SER A 33 8.77 -0.63 -2.57
C SER A 33 8.74 -1.95 -3.35
N LEU A 34 7.76 -2.18 -4.22
CA LEU A 34 7.59 -3.42 -4.99
C LEU A 34 8.03 -3.29 -6.45
N PHE A 35 8.35 -2.08 -6.91
CA PHE A 35 8.55 -1.81 -8.34
C PHE A 35 9.95 -2.16 -8.85
N VAL A 36 10.98 -2.04 -8.02
CA VAL A 36 12.38 -2.16 -8.45
C VAL A 36 13.20 -2.94 -7.44
N GLU A 37 14.27 -3.60 -7.90
CA GLU A 37 15.24 -4.26 -7.04
C GLU A 37 16.34 -3.27 -6.59
N PRO A 38 16.97 -3.49 -5.42
CA PRO A 38 16.74 -4.60 -4.47
C PRO A 38 15.55 -4.42 -3.50
N ILE A 39 14.96 -3.22 -3.40
CA ILE A 39 13.90 -2.94 -2.42
C ILE A 39 12.67 -3.83 -2.55
N ALA A 40 12.32 -4.28 -3.76
CA ALA A 40 11.25 -5.25 -3.96
C ALA A 40 11.54 -6.61 -3.31
N SER A 41 12.79 -7.07 -3.34
CA SER A 41 13.19 -8.26 -2.60
C SER A 41 13.19 -8.02 -1.09
N ALA A 42 13.64 -6.85 -0.62
CA ALA A 42 13.57 -6.49 0.80
C ALA A 42 12.12 -6.50 1.31
N ALA A 43 11.20 -5.84 0.60
CA ALA A 43 9.78 -5.81 0.95
C ALA A 43 9.18 -7.22 0.99
N ARG A 44 9.51 -8.10 0.03
CA ARG A 44 9.06 -9.50 0.04
C ARG A 44 9.64 -10.30 1.21
N ALA A 45 10.89 -10.06 1.57
CA ALA A 45 11.52 -10.70 2.73
C ALA A 45 10.84 -10.27 4.04
N ALA A 46 10.58 -8.97 4.23
CA ALA A 46 9.82 -8.46 5.38
C ALA A 46 8.40 -9.06 5.45
N ILE A 47 7.67 -9.06 4.33
CA ILE A 47 6.34 -9.68 4.23
C ILE A 47 6.38 -11.16 4.65
N ARG A 48 7.39 -11.91 4.18
CA ARG A 48 7.54 -13.32 4.54
C ARG A 48 7.66 -13.51 6.06
N VAL A 49 8.53 -12.74 6.72
CA VAL A 49 8.74 -12.85 8.18
C VAL A 49 7.46 -12.51 8.94
N VAL A 50 6.75 -11.44 8.57
CA VAL A 50 5.48 -11.05 9.20
C VAL A 50 4.44 -12.15 9.04
N ARG A 51 4.31 -12.72 7.83
CA ARG A 51 3.37 -13.82 7.56
C ARG A 51 3.71 -15.08 8.36
N GLU A 52 4.99 -15.44 8.43
CA GLU A 52 5.47 -16.60 9.20
C GLU A 52 5.18 -16.44 10.71
N ALA A 53 5.18 -15.20 11.22
CA ALA A 53 4.79 -14.88 12.59
C ALA A 53 3.27 -14.71 12.80
N GLY A 54 2.46 -14.90 11.76
CA GLY A 54 0.99 -14.77 11.83
C GLY A 54 0.45 -13.35 11.67
N GLY A 55 1.31 -12.39 11.34
CA GLY A 55 0.92 -11.02 11.04
C GLY A 55 0.29 -10.85 9.65
N MET A 56 -0.33 -9.69 9.45
CA MET A 56 -1.04 -9.31 8.24
C MET A 56 -0.24 -8.31 7.38
N VAL A 57 -0.70 -8.07 6.16
CA VAL A 57 -0.12 -7.10 5.24
C VAL A 57 -1.17 -6.12 4.73
N ALA A 58 -0.86 -4.84 4.81
CA ALA A 58 -1.57 -3.78 4.11
C ALA A 58 -0.69 -3.24 2.98
N VAL A 59 -1.26 -2.99 1.80
CA VAL A 59 -0.54 -2.40 0.66
C VAL A 59 -1.21 -1.11 0.24
N ASP A 60 -0.43 -0.08 -0.06
CA ASP A 60 -0.92 1.13 -0.75
C ASP A 60 -0.37 1.18 -2.17
N LEU A 61 -1.18 1.44 -3.19
CA LEU A 61 -0.70 1.51 -4.57
C LEU A 61 0.28 2.66 -4.82
N SER A 62 0.18 3.74 -4.04
CA SER A 62 1.13 4.84 -3.82
C SER A 62 1.57 5.69 -5.02
N SER A 63 1.42 5.23 -6.26
CA SER A 63 1.78 6.01 -7.43
C SER A 63 1.17 5.49 -8.73
N THR A 64 0.29 6.27 -9.33
CA THR A 64 -0.21 6.02 -10.69
C THR A 64 0.93 5.95 -11.73
N ALA A 65 1.93 6.82 -11.62
CA ALA A 65 3.08 6.84 -12.52
C ALA A 65 3.98 5.61 -12.31
N GLY A 66 4.21 5.23 -11.05
CA GLY A 66 4.93 4.02 -10.70
C GLY A 66 4.25 2.74 -11.21
N LEU A 67 2.93 2.65 -11.07
CA LEU A 67 2.14 1.54 -11.62
C LEU A 67 2.28 1.42 -13.14
N ARG A 68 2.18 2.54 -13.87
CA ARG A 68 2.37 2.55 -15.33
C ARG A 68 3.77 2.10 -15.73
N ALA A 69 4.79 2.58 -15.04
CA ALA A 69 6.18 2.22 -15.33
C ALA A 69 6.50 0.76 -14.98
N PHE A 70 5.98 0.25 -13.86
CA PHE A 70 6.19 -1.14 -13.43
C PHE A 70 5.37 -2.14 -14.25
N GLY A 71 4.22 -1.71 -14.77
CA GLY A 71 3.26 -2.52 -15.50
C GLY A 71 2.05 -2.87 -14.62
N PRO A 72 0.84 -2.35 -14.90
CA PRO A 72 -0.36 -2.63 -14.11
C PRO A 72 -0.70 -4.12 -13.99
N ALA A 73 -0.62 -4.87 -15.08
CA ALA A 73 -0.86 -6.31 -15.07
C ALA A 73 0.16 -7.06 -14.21
N ARG A 74 1.42 -6.62 -14.22
CA ARG A 74 2.47 -7.17 -13.36
C ARG A 74 2.19 -6.87 -11.89
N MET A 75 1.77 -5.65 -11.57
CA MET A 75 1.37 -5.29 -10.20
C MET A 75 0.17 -6.12 -9.73
N ALA A 76 -0.86 -6.28 -10.57
CA ALA A 76 -2.01 -7.11 -10.26
C ALA A 76 -1.61 -8.57 -9.97
N TYR A 77 -0.69 -9.13 -10.77
CA TYR A 77 -0.13 -10.46 -10.51
C TYR A 77 0.60 -10.54 -9.16
N VAL A 78 1.44 -9.55 -8.84
CA VAL A 78 2.13 -9.46 -7.54
C VAL A 78 1.13 -9.42 -6.39
N LEU A 79 0.12 -8.56 -6.47
CA LEU A 79 -0.93 -8.43 -5.45
C LEU A 79 -1.74 -9.72 -5.30
N ALA A 80 -2.16 -10.35 -6.40
CA ALA A 80 -2.94 -11.59 -6.37
C ALA A 80 -2.17 -12.76 -5.72
N ARG A 81 -0.83 -12.78 -5.85
CA ARG A 81 0.04 -13.75 -5.17
C ARG A 81 0.27 -13.39 -3.70
N MET A 82 0.40 -12.10 -3.39
CA MET A 82 0.64 -11.58 -2.05
C MET A 82 -0.61 -11.66 -1.15
N LYS A 83 -1.80 -11.52 -1.74
CA LYS A 83 -3.11 -11.50 -1.08
C LYS A 83 -3.12 -10.62 0.17
N PRO A 84 -2.80 -9.32 0.07
CA PRO A 84 -2.83 -8.44 1.23
C PRO A 84 -4.22 -8.42 1.87
N GLU A 85 -4.25 -8.26 3.18
CA GLU A 85 -5.52 -8.15 3.89
C GLU A 85 -6.18 -6.79 3.59
N VAL A 86 -5.43 -5.68 3.55
CA VAL A 86 -5.92 -4.37 3.09
C VAL A 86 -5.19 -3.90 1.84
N LEU A 87 -5.94 -3.30 0.91
CA LEU A 87 -5.39 -2.61 -0.25
C LEU A 87 -5.94 -1.20 -0.36
N PHE A 88 -5.07 -0.20 -0.19
CA PHE A 88 -5.37 1.21 -0.41
C PHE A 88 -5.07 1.63 -1.84
N ALA A 89 -5.99 2.39 -2.42
CA ALA A 89 -5.81 3.02 -3.73
C ALA A 89 -6.54 4.36 -3.77
N THR A 90 -6.07 5.30 -4.57
CA THR A 90 -6.89 6.40 -5.09
C THR A 90 -7.69 5.93 -6.30
N GLU A 91 -8.70 6.69 -6.72
CA GLU A 91 -9.45 6.42 -7.95
C GLU A 91 -8.53 6.29 -9.18
N ALA A 92 -7.54 7.18 -9.30
CA ALA A 92 -6.60 7.17 -10.42
C ALA A 92 -5.70 5.91 -10.43
N GLU A 93 -5.27 5.45 -9.25
CA GLU A 93 -4.47 4.23 -9.11
C GLU A 93 -5.30 2.97 -9.39
N ALA A 94 -6.53 2.90 -8.87
CA ALA A 94 -7.44 1.78 -9.13
C ALA A 94 -7.77 1.68 -10.63
N ALA A 95 -8.08 2.80 -11.28
CA ALA A 95 -8.30 2.86 -12.72
C ALA A 95 -7.06 2.45 -13.52
N THR A 96 -5.86 2.80 -13.04
CA THR A 96 -4.60 2.42 -13.69
C THR A 96 -4.30 0.93 -13.54
N LEU A 97 -4.61 0.35 -12.38
CA LEU A 97 -4.46 -1.08 -12.15
C LEU A 97 -5.41 -1.90 -13.04
N ALA A 98 -6.61 -1.35 -13.30
CA ALA A 98 -7.65 -1.90 -14.17
C ALA A 98 -8.11 -3.33 -13.78
N VAL A 99 -8.06 -3.64 -12.48
CA VAL A 99 -8.52 -4.90 -11.89
C VAL A 99 -9.38 -4.57 -10.66
N PRO A 100 -10.52 -5.27 -10.44
CA PRO A 100 -11.33 -5.06 -9.24
C PRO A 100 -10.51 -5.28 -7.96
N LEU A 101 -10.47 -4.27 -7.08
CA LEU A 101 -9.61 -4.32 -5.88
C LEU A 101 -10.03 -5.39 -4.88
N ASP A 102 -11.33 -5.71 -4.81
CA ASP A 102 -11.93 -6.79 -4.03
C ASP A 102 -11.48 -8.19 -4.48
N SER A 103 -10.98 -8.32 -5.72
CA SER A 103 -10.35 -9.56 -6.19
C SER A 103 -8.89 -9.72 -5.74
N LEU A 104 -8.28 -8.65 -5.22
CA LEU A 104 -6.86 -8.60 -4.85
C LEU A 104 -6.62 -8.55 -3.35
N ALA A 105 -7.59 -8.10 -2.56
CA ALA A 105 -7.47 -7.95 -1.11
C ALA A 105 -8.78 -8.20 -0.38
N GLN A 106 -8.69 -8.57 0.90
CA GLN A 106 -9.87 -8.81 1.73
C GLN A 106 -10.64 -7.52 2.05
N VAL A 107 -9.92 -6.40 2.17
CA VAL A 107 -10.45 -5.08 2.51
C VAL A 107 -9.94 -4.07 1.46
N PRO A 108 -10.67 -3.86 0.35
CA PRO A 108 -10.33 -2.81 -0.60
C PRO A 108 -10.77 -1.45 -0.06
N VAL A 109 -9.86 -0.48 -0.08
CA VAL A 109 -10.09 0.88 0.42
C VAL A 109 -9.75 1.89 -0.67
N LEU A 110 -10.77 2.58 -1.18
CA LEU A 110 -10.63 3.61 -2.21
C LEU A 110 -10.67 5.02 -1.59
N LYS A 111 -9.61 5.80 -1.80
CA LYS A 111 -9.46 7.20 -1.40
C LYS A 111 -10.06 8.10 -2.49
N LEU A 112 -11.09 8.88 -2.14
CA LEU A 112 -11.87 9.75 -3.06
C LEU A 112 -11.56 11.25 -2.85
N GLY A 113 -10.46 11.58 -2.16
CA GLY A 113 -10.12 12.97 -1.83
C GLY A 113 -11.19 13.65 -0.98
N ALA A 114 -11.65 14.83 -1.40
CA ALA A 114 -12.69 15.59 -0.68
C ALA A 114 -14.05 14.86 -0.62
N ALA A 115 -14.29 13.88 -1.50
CA ALA A 115 -15.50 13.06 -1.45
C ALA A 115 -15.44 11.94 -0.39
N GLY A 116 -14.31 11.80 0.32
CA GLY A 116 -14.11 10.83 1.39
C GLY A 116 -13.43 9.55 0.93
N SER A 117 -13.98 8.41 1.34
CA SER A 117 -13.45 7.09 1.00
C SER A 117 -14.57 6.10 0.69
N MET A 118 -14.22 4.97 0.08
CA MET A 118 -15.12 3.84 -0.10
C MET A 118 -14.47 2.56 0.42
N VAL A 119 -15.18 1.83 1.27
CA VAL A 119 -14.73 0.57 1.88
C VAL A 119 -15.85 -0.43 1.70
N TYR A 120 -15.58 -1.61 1.13
CA TYR A 120 -16.62 -2.61 0.80
C TYR A 120 -17.80 -2.05 -0.03
N GLY A 121 -17.54 -1.09 -0.91
CA GLY A 121 -18.59 -0.40 -1.69
C GLY A 121 -19.41 0.62 -0.89
N HIS A 122 -19.18 0.76 0.42
CA HIS A 122 -19.82 1.78 1.25
C HIS A 122 -19.01 3.07 1.23
N LYS A 123 -19.66 4.17 0.83
CA LYS A 123 -19.05 5.50 0.82
C LYS A 123 -19.12 6.13 2.21
N LEU A 124 -17.97 6.64 2.67
CA LEU A 124 -17.82 7.41 3.90
C LEU A 124 -17.43 8.83 3.50
N ALA A 125 -18.21 9.83 3.91
CA ALA A 125 -17.94 11.23 3.59
C ALA A 125 -16.73 11.76 4.38
N ALA A 126 -15.88 12.56 3.74
CA ALA A 126 -14.87 13.33 4.45
C ALA A 126 -15.49 14.57 5.11
N PRO A 127 -14.95 15.02 6.26
CA PRO A 127 -15.30 16.31 6.81
C PRO A 127 -14.88 17.44 5.85
N GLU A 128 -15.66 18.51 5.79
CA GLU A 128 -15.25 19.72 5.09
C GLU A 128 -14.08 20.37 5.82
N VAL A 129 -13.00 20.63 5.07
CA VAL A 129 -11.79 21.26 5.59
C VAL A 129 -11.29 22.31 4.60
N LYS A 130 -10.68 23.38 5.12
CA LYS A 130 -9.93 24.32 4.29
C LYS A 130 -8.60 23.68 3.92
N MET A 131 -8.50 23.15 2.70
CA MET A 131 -7.27 22.54 2.19
C MET A 131 -6.15 23.58 2.10
N VAL A 132 -5.01 23.29 2.75
CA VAL A 132 -3.78 24.09 2.65
C VAL A 132 -2.73 23.33 1.84
N ASP A 133 -2.41 22.10 2.27
CA ASP A 133 -1.51 21.18 1.60
C ASP A 133 -2.04 19.74 1.76
N PRO A 134 -2.37 19.02 0.67
CA PRO A 134 -2.85 17.65 0.74
C PRO A 134 -1.73 16.61 0.91
N THR A 135 -0.46 17.03 0.96
CA THR A 135 0.69 16.14 1.15
C THR A 135 0.52 15.35 2.45
N GLY A 136 0.63 14.03 2.36
CA GLY A 136 0.47 13.12 3.51
C GLY A 136 -0.97 12.82 3.91
N ALA A 137 -1.99 13.43 3.30
CA ALA A 137 -3.39 13.15 3.65
C ALA A 137 -3.76 11.67 3.45
N GLY A 138 -3.29 11.06 2.35
CA GLY A 138 -3.47 9.63 2.08
C GLY A 138 -2.71 8.74 3.06
N ASP A 139 -1.50 9.15 3.47
CA ASP A 139 -0.67 8.40 4.40
C ASP A 139 -1.26 8.40 5.82
N ALA A 140 -1.72 9.58 6.29
CA ALA A 140 -2.41 9.72 7.56
C ALA A 140 -3.72 8.92 7.60
N PHE A 141 -4.46 8.90 6.49
CA PHE A 141 -5.66 8.08 6.35
C PHE A 141 -5.32 6.58 6.44
N ALA A 142 -4.32 6.10 5.69
CA ALA A 142 -3.91 4.69 5.70
C ALA A 142 -3.43 4.26 7.10
N ALA A 143 -2.61 5.10 7.76
CA ALA A 143 -2.14 4.84 9.12
C ALA A 143 -3.30 4.72 10.12
N THR A 144 -4.25 5.66 10.09
CA THR A 144 -5.40 5.66 11.00
C THR A 144 -6.33 4.47 10.73
N PHE A 145 -6.54 4.12 9.45
CA PHE A 145 -7.31 2.94 9.06
C PHE A 145 -6.67 1.65 9.59
N CYS A 146 -5.36 1.48 9.41
CA CYS A 146 -4.62 0.34 9.91
C CYS A 146 -4.72 0.19 11.42
N ILE A 147 -4.60 1.29 12.18
CA ILE A 147 -4.78 1.29 13.64
C ILE A 147 -6.21 0.85 13.99
N ALA A 148 -7.22 1.48 13.39
CA ALA A 148 -8.62 1.20 13.69
C ALA A 148 -9.04 -0.24 13.35
N TRP A 149 -8.40 -0.86 12.36
CA TRP A 149 -8.72 -2.23 11.95
C TRP A 149 -8.03 -3.30 12.81
N LEU A 150 -6.91 -2.97 13.46
CA LEU A 150 -6.26 -3.85 14.42
C LEU A 150 -6.96 -3.88 15.80
N HIS A 151 -7.88 -2.96 16.06
CA HIS A 151 -8.65 -2.84 17.30
C HIS A 151 -10.08 -3.37 17.15
#